data_AF-L0L344-F1
#
_entry.id   AF-L0L344-F1
#
_cell.length_a   1.000
_cell.length_b   1.000
_cell.length_c   1.000
_cell.angle_alpha   90.00
_cell.angle_beta   90.00
_cell.angle_gamma   90.00
#
_symmetry.space_group_name_H-M   'P 1'
#
loop_
_entity.id
_entity.type
_entity.pdbx_description
1 polymer ?
#
loop_
_entity_poly.entity_id
_entity_poly.type
_entity_poly.pdbx_seq_one_letter_code
_entity_poly.pdbx_strand_id
1 'polypeptide(L)'
;MQIRSIRSIYSGIVLMFLLLTAGINSENYVNVDFISFFDGDVFGVDVDGDYAYIGEGQDHVVLDLTDLSKPSEVMGTITPPEVLDFAVESDCVYVSGDGLLIVDITAPPQHI
;
A
#
# COMPACT_ATOMS: atom_id res chain seq x y z
N MET A 1 -34.36 -34.34 53.11
CA MET A 1 -34.03 -34.29 51.66
C MET A 1 -33.85 -32.84 51.15
N GLN A 2 -33.25 -31.93 51.94
CA GLN A 2 -33.11 -30.49 51.60
C GLN A 2 -31.64 -30.05 51.43
N ILE A 3 -30.71 -30.70 52.14
CA ILE A 3 -29.27 -30.32 52.18
C ILE A 3 -28.52 -30.68 50.87
N ARG A 4 -28.93 -31.74 50.16
CA ARG A 4 -28.35 -32.11 48.86
C ARG A 4 -28.76 -31.14 47.73
N SER A 5 -29.97 -30.58 47.80
CA SER A 5 -30.51 -29.64 46.81
C SER A 5 -29.82 -28.27 46.90
N ILE A 6 -29.56 -27.79 48.12
CA ILE A 6 -28.87 -26.52 48.37
C ILE A 6 -27.43 -26.53 47.82
N ARG A 7 -26.67 -27.61 48.04
CA ARG A 7 -25.30 -27.75 47.49
C ARG A 7 -25.28 -27.74 45.95
N SER A 8 -26.31 -28.33 45.33
CA SER A 8 -26.45 -28.34 43.87
C SER A 8 -26.78 -26.95 43.31
N ILE A 9 -27.58 -26.16 44.03
CA ILE A 9 -27.92 -24.78 43.65
C ILE A 9 -26.69 -23.88 43.74
N TYR A 10 -25.91 -23.96 44.83
CA TYR A 10 -24.66 -23.19 44.95
C TYR A 10 -23.63 -23.58 43.88
N SER A 11 -23.54 -24.87 43.53
CA SER A 11 -22.65 -25.33 42.46
C SER A 11 -23.06 -24.77 41.08
N GLY A 12 -24.36 -24.68 40.81
CA GLY A 12 -24.86 -24.09 39.56
C GLY A 12 -24.62 -22.58 39.49
N ILE A 13 -24.80 -21.86 40.60
CA ILE A 13 -24.54 -20.41 40.68
C ILE A 13 -23.04 -20.12 40.50
N VAL A 14 -22.16 -20.87 41.19
CA VAL A 14 -20.71 -20.73 41.04
C VAL A 14 -20.26 -21.02 39.60
N LEU A 15 -20.84 -22.04 38.95
CA LEU A 15 -20.55 -22.36 37.55
C LEU A 15 -21.04 -21.25 36.59
N MET A 16 -22.21 -20.65 36.85
CA MET A 16 -22.74 -19.54 36.06
C MET A 16 -21.84 -18.29 36.17
N PHE A 17 -21.34 -17.97 37.38
CA PHE A 17 -20.39 -16.88 37.59
C PHE A 17 -19.02 -17.16 36.94
N LEU A 18 -18.54 -18.40 36.95
CA LEU A 18 -17.32 -18.83 36.25
C LEU A 18 -17.43 -18.66 34.73
N LEU A 19 -18.61 -18.96 34.16
CA LEU A 19 -18.88 -18.79 32.72
C LEU A 19 -19.00 -17.32 32.32
N LEU A 20 -19.46 -16.43 33.21
CA LEU A 20 -19.50 -14.97 32.99
C LEU A 20 -18.09 -14.35 32.93
N THR A 21 -17.13 -14.86 33.70
CA THR A 21 -15.74 -14.36 33.67
C THR A 21 -14.90 -14.93 32.53
N ALA A 22 -15.31 -16.07 31.97
CA ALA A 22 -14.64 -16.71 30.83
C ALA A 22 -15.06 -16.09 29.47
N GLY A 23 -16.02 -15.16 29.48
CA GLY A 23 -16.69 -14.64 28.28
C GLY A 23 -16.24 -13.25 27.81
N ILE A 24 -15.02 -12.80 28.14
CA ILE A 24 -14.46 -11.57 27.56
C ILE A 24 -13.09 -11.91 26.97
N ASN A 25 -13.10 -12.39 25.75
CA ASN A 25 -11.87 -12.52 24.97
C ASN A 25 -11.39 -11.10 24.65
N SER A 26 -10.09 -10.86 24.81
CA SER A 26 -9.40 -9.62 24.43
C SER A 26 -9.84 -9.18 23.03
N GLU A 27 -10.62 -8.11 22.94
CA GLU A 27 -10.77 -7.41 21.69
C GLU A 27 -9.43 -6.74 21.41
N ASN A 28 -8.63 -7.37 20.56
CA ASN A 28 -7.43 -6.78 20.01
C ASN A 28 -7.87 -5.64 19.08
N TYR A 29 -8.22 -4.49 19.66
CA TYR A 29 -8.43 -3.26 18.91
C TYR A 29 -7.08 -2.82 18.34
N VAL A 30 -6.87 -3.06 17.05
CA VAL A 30 -5.78 -2.43 16.31
C VAL A 30 -6.15 -0.95 16.20
N ASN A 31 -5.41 -0.09 16.90
CA ASN A 31 -5.54 1.33 16.69
C ASN A 31 -5.02 1.66 15.28
N VAL A 32 -5.88 2.20 14.43
CA VAL A 32 -5.54 2.63 13.07
C VAL A 32 -5.65 4.14 13.04
N ASP A 33 -4.50 4.81 13.15
CA ASP A 33 -4.39 6.26 13.02
C ASP A 33 -3.95 6.64 11.59
N PHE A 34 -4.57 7.68 11.03
CA PHE A 34 -4.14 8.25 9.76
C PHE A 34 -2.89 9.11 9.96
N ILE A 35 -1.83 8.86 9.19
CA ILE A 35 -0.55 9.58 9.30
C ILE A 35 -0.40 10.62 8.18
N SER A 36 -0.53 10.20 6.92
CA SER A 36 -0.33 11.07 5.74
C SER A 36 -0.96 10.47 4.48
N PHE A 37 -0.95 11.25 3.40
CA PHE A 37 -1.44 10.89 2.07
C PHE A 37 -0.44 11.37 1.02
N PHE A 38 -0.15 10.51 0.04
CA PHE A 38 0.61 10.83 -1.16
C PHE A 38 -0.37 10.93 -2.33
N ASP A 39 -0.34 12.06 -3.05
CA ASP A 39 -1.25 12.33 -4.16
C ASP A 39 -0.78 11.58 -5.43
N GLY A 40 -1.72 11.24 -6.33
CA GLY A 40 -1.43 10.48 -7.54
C GLY A 40 -2.27 9.21 -7.72
N ASP A 41 -2.37 8.74 -8.97
CA ASP A 41 -3.08 7.51 -9.34
C ASP A 41 -2.19 6.29 -9.09
N VAL A 42 -2.14 5.84 -7.83
CA VAL A 42 -1.32 4.69 -7.41
C VAL A 42 -2.04 3.36 -7.68
N PHE A 43 -1.47 2.54 -8.54
CA PHE A 43 -2.04 1.25 -8.95
C PHE A 43 -1.46 0.04 -8.21
N GLY A 44 -0.29 0.20 -7.61
CA GLY A 44 0.39 -0.85 -6.86
C GLY A 44 1.44 -0.27 -5.91
N VAL A 45 1.69 -0.99 -4.82
CA VAL A 45 2.68 -0.63 -3.80
C VAL A 45 3.38 -1.89 -3.29
N ASP A 46 4.71 -1.83 -3.19
CA ASP A 46 5.54 -2.76 -2.43
C ASP A 46 6.43 -1.98 -1.47
N VAL A 47 6.73 -2.53 -0.28
CA VAL A 47 7.45 -1.81 0.78
C VAL A 47 8.63 -2.65 1.26
N ASP A 48 9.83 -2.07 1.21
CA ASP A 48 11.07 -2.66 1.74
C ASP A 48 11.76 -1.67 2.67
N GLY A 49 11.70 -1.95 3.97
CA GLY A 49 12.25 -1.07 5.01
C GLY A 49 11.61 0.32 5.00
N ASP A 50 12.45 1.34 4.85
CA ASP A 50 12.05 2.74 4.80
C ASP A 50 11.72 3.22 3.37
N TYR A 51 11.53 2.31 2.41
CA TYR A 51 11.21 2.67 1.03
C TYR A 51 9.91 2.02 0.55
N ALA A 52 9.10 2.81 -0.17
CA ALA A 52 7.94 2.35 -0.91
C ALA A 52 8.21 2.40 -2.41
N TYR A 53 7.90 1.33 -3.13
CA TYR A 53 7.95 1.22 -4.57
C TYR A 53 6.51 1.24 -5.07
N ILE A 54 6.11 2.33 -5.71
CA ILE A 54 4.75 2.52 -6.20
C ILE A 54 4.72 2.60 -7.72
N GLY A 55 3.64 2.09 -8.30
CA GLY A 55 3.28 2.38 -9.68
C GLY A 55 2.29 3.54 -9.71
N GLU A 56 2.67 4.66 -10.30
CA GLU A 56 1.82 5.84 -10.49
C GLU A 56 1.63 6.07 -12.00
N GLY A 57 0.43 5.87 -12.54
CA GLY A 57 0.28 5.91 -14.00
C GLY A 57 1.09 4.80 -14.68
N GLN A 58 1.98 5.20 -15.59
CA GLN A 58 3.00 4.36 -16.20
C GLN A 58 4.35 4.44 -15.48
N ASP A 59 4.46 5.31 -14.47
CA ASP A 59 5.71 5.62 -13.82
C ASP A 59 5.96 4.69 -12.64
N HIS A 60 7.23 4.42 -12.38
CA HIS A 60 7.69 3.68 -11.22
C HIS A 60 8.35 4.67 -10.27
N VAL A 61 7.72 4.93 -9.13
CA VAL A 61 8.14 5.93 -8.16
C VAL A 61 8.62 5.25 -6.88
N VAL A 62 9.77 5.69 -6.37
CA VAL A 62 10.34 5.25 -5.09
C VAL A 62 10.19 6.38 -4.08
N LEU A 63 9.45 6.11 -3.01
CA LEU A 63 9.25 7.02 -1.89
C LEU A 63 10.14 6.65 -0.71
N ASP A 64 10.77 7.65 -0.11
CA ASP A 64 11.37 7.57 1.23
C ASP A 64 10.27 7.72 2.28
N LEU A 65 10.20 6.74 3.18
CA LEU A 65 9.24 6.62 4.28
C LEU A 65 9.88 6.89 5.65
N THR A 66 11.12 7.38 5.72
CA THR A 66 11.83 7.70 6.97
C THR A 66 11.03 8.66 7.86
N ASP A 67 10.31 9.62 7.25
CA ASP A 67 9.28 10.42 7.92
C ASP A 67 7.90 10.15 7.31
N LEU A 68 7.14 9.26 7.96
CA LEU A 68 5.79 8.89 7.50
C LEU A 68 4.81 10.06 7.44
N SER A 69 5.05 11.17 8.15
CA SER A 69 4.20 12.36 8.03
C SER A 69 4.45 13.14 6.74
N LYS A 70 5.59 12.89 6.09
CA LYS A 70 6.06 13.56 4.87
C LYS A 70 6.87 12.60 3.99
N PRO A 71 6.22 11.60 3.37
CA PRO A 71 6.88 10.77 2.37
C PRO A 71 7.46 11.66 1.26
N SER A 72 8.68 11.37 0.82
CA SER A 72 9.33 12.14 -0.25
C SER A 72 9.80 11.25 -1.37
N GLU A 73 9.58 11.69 -2.61
CA GLU A 73 10.08 10.99 -3.79
C GLU A 73 11.62 11.05 -3.86
N VAL A 74 12.23 9.87 -3.93
CA VAL A 74 13.67 9.69 -4.10
C VAL A 74 14.02 9.49 -5.57
N MET A 75 13.13 8.82 -6.30
CA MET A 75 13.34 8.49 -7.70
C MET A 75 12.01 8.18 -8.40
N GLY A 76 11.68 8.95 -9.43
CA GLY A 76 10.67 8.59 -10.43
C GLY A 76 11.35 8.12 -11.70
N THR A 77 11.09 6.89 -12.13
CA THR A 77 11.38 6.47 -13.50
C THR A 77 10.12 6.66 -14.32
N ILE A 78 10.14 7.65 -15.21
CA ILE A 78 9.13 7.74 -16.26
C ILE A 78 9.37 6.54 -17.17
N THR A 79 8.48 5.56 -17.12
CA THR A 79 8.58 4.43 -18.04
C THR A 79 8.24 4.99 -19.42
N PRO A 80 9.13 4.86 -20.42
CA PRO A 80 8.76 5.23 -21.77
C PRO A 80 7.49 4.46 -22.14
N PRO A 81 6.48 5.12 -22.72
CA PRO A 81 5.21 4.47 -23.04
C PRO A 81 5.47 3.21 -23.86
N GLU A 82 4.70 2.14 -23.60
CA GLU A 82 4.79 0.91 -24.39
C GLU A 82 4.63 1.25 -25.87
N VAL A 83 5.66 0.98 -26.68
CA VAL A 83 5.70 1.42 -28.07
C VAL A 83 4.71 0.59 -28.89
N LEU A 84 3.56 1.20 -29.20
CA LEU A 84 2.53 0.63 -30.06
C LEU A 84 2.87 0.83 -31.54
N ASP A 85 3.36 2.02 -31.91
CA ASP A 85 3.77 2.35 -33.27
C ASP A 85 4.82 3.48 -33.27
N PHE A 86 5.50 3.67 -34.40
CA PHE A 86 6.40 4.80 -34.59
C PHE A 86 6.38 5.34 -36.02
N ALA A 87 6.54 6.66 -36.14
CA ALA A 87 6.70 7.35 -37.42
C ALA A 87 7.94 8.24 -37.39
N VAL A 88 8.64 8.33 -38.51
CA VAL A 88 9.83 9.19 -38.66
C VAL A 88 9.52 10.31 -39.63
N GLU A 89 9.75 11.55 -39.22
CA GLU A 89 9.66 12.72 -40.09
C GLU A 89 10.86 13.63 -39.87
N SER A 90 11.66 13.81 -40.92
CA SER A 90 12.87 14.63 -40.91
C SER A 90 13.83 14.21 -39.79
N ASP A 91 13.82 14.98 -38.70
CA ASP A 91 14.75 14.92 -37.59
C ASP A 91 14.06 14.49 -36.28
N CYS A 92 12.81 14.03 -36.36
CA CYS A 92 12.03 13.57 -35.23
C CYS A 92 11.50 12.14 -35.44
N VAL A 93 11.51 11.37 -34.36
CA VAL A 93 10.77 10.11 -34.24
C VAL A 93 9.57 10.34 -33.33
N TYR A 94 8.38 10.11 -33.86
CA TYR A 94 7.13 10.10 -33.11
C TYR A 94 6.86 8.66 -32.69
N VAL A 95 6.81 8.41 -31.39
CA VAL A 95 6.56 7.10 -30.82
C VAL A 95 5.21 7.17 -30.11
N SER A 96 4.27 6.35 -30.54
CA SER A 96 2.97 6.24 -29.89
C SER A 96 2.96 5.05 -28.94
N GLY A 97 2.37 5.27 -27.79
CA GLY A 97 2.02 4.25 -26.82
C GLY A 97 0.81 4.71 -26.04
N ASP A 98 0.90 4.75 -24.72
CA ASP A 98 -0.08 5.42 -23.87
C ASP A 98 0.03 6.96 -23.90
N GLY A 99 0.89 7.50 -24.76
CA GLY A 99 1.10 8.92 -25.06
C GLY A 99 1.85 9.09 -26.38
N LEU A 100 2.16 10.34 -26.75
CA LEU A 100 3.00 10.64 -27.91
C LEU A 100 4.36 11.13 -27.41
N LEU A 101 5.38 10.28 -27.53
CA LEU A 101 6.77 10.63 -27.28
C LEU A 101 7.39 11.18 -28.58
N ILE A 102 8.03 12.35 -28.51
CA ILE A 102 8.71 12.98 -29.66
C ILE A 102 10.20 13.02 -29.35
N VAL A 103 10.99 12.28 -30.13
CA VAL A 103 12.43 12.12 -29.95
C VAL A 103 13.17 12.86 -31.06
N ASP A 104 14.04 13.80 -30.69
CA ASP A 104 14.97 14.46 -31.61
C ASP A 104 16.13 13.51 -31.95
N ILE A 105 16.34 13.24 -33.25
CA ILE A 105 17.41 12.37 -33.77
C ILE A 105 18.60 13.15 -34.38
N THR A 106 18.65 14.48 -34.22
CA THR A 106 19.76 15.31 -34.72
C THR A 106 21.05 15.15 -33.93
N ALA A 107 20.98 14.70 -32.67
CA ALA A 107 22.13 14.55 -31.78
C ALA A 107 22.42 13.08 -31.44
N PRO A 108 23.67 12.60 -31.56
CA PRO A 108 24.02 11.26 -31.11
C PRO A 108 23.79 11.13 -29.59
N PRO A 109 23.33 9.97 -29.10
CA PRO A 109 23.03 9.79 -27.69
C PRO A 109 24.26 10.12 -26.84
N GLN A 110 24.11 11.09 -25.93
CA GLN A 110 25.10 11.31 -24.90
C GLN A 110 25.04 10.12 -23.93
N HIS A 111 26.13 9.36 -23.87
CA HIS A 111 26.36 8.42 -22.79
C HIS A 111 26.38 9.20 -21.47
N ILE A 112 25.42 8.94 -20.59
CA ILE A 112 25.49 9.28 -19.16
C ILE A 112 26.16 8.11 -18.44
#